data_AF-A0A645BHP6-F1
#
_entry.id   AF-A0A645BHP6-F1
#
_cell.length_a   1.000
_cell.length_b   1.000
_cell.length_c   1.000
_cell.angle_alpha   90.00
_cell.angle_beta   90.00
_cell.angle_gamma   90.00
#
_symmetry.space_group_name_H-M   'P 1'
#
loop_
_entity.id
_entity.type
_entity.pdbx_description
1 polymer ?
#
loop_
_entity_poly.entity_id
_entity_poly.type
_entity_poly.pdbx_seq_one_letter_code
_entity_poly.pdbx_strand_id
1 'polypeptide(L)'
;MDKKTVQFLLAIFAFVAVGWLMPTPEGLPQAGKMALAVGAFAIIVWMTSCIEGALSGLMIVFMMAITGAATIDKAFSGYANTSLWLIVIGFLMAGVMEHSGLSKRIALYLVALSKGVSSRIYWSIAASIALLTFFVPLSLRAHF
;
A
#
# COMPACT_ATOMS: atom_id res chain seq x y z
N MET A 1 -25.42 13.43 -7.45
CA MET A 1 -24.65 12.28 -6.91
C MET A 1 -23.20 12.70 -6.83
N ASP A 2 -22.55 12.48 -5.69
CA ASP A 2 -21.12 12.78 -5.55
C ASP A 2 -20.29 11.85 -6.42
N LYS A 3 -19.19 12.37 -6.98
CA LYS A 3 -18.26 11.62 -7.83
C LYS A 3 -17.77 10.33 -7.16
N LYS A 4 -17.53 10.36 -5.84
CA LYS A 4 -17.11 9.20 -5.04
C LYS A 4 -18.21 8.14 -4.96
N THR A 5 -19.47 8.55 -4.79
CA THR A 5 -20.62 7.64 -4.76
C THR A 5 -20.79 6.94 -6.10
N VAL A 6 -20.64 7.67 -7.23
CA VAL A 6 -20.69 7.08 -8.57
C VAL A 6 -19.59 6.03 -8.76
N GLN A 7 -18.37 6.34 -8.36
CA GLN A 7 -17.22 5.43 -8.46
C GLN A 7 -17.42 4.16 -7.61
N PHE A 8 -17.97 4.31 -6.40
CA PHE A 8 -18.28 3.18 -5.54
C PHE A 8 -19.39 2.29 -6.11
N LEU A 9 -20.46 2.90 -6.64
CA LEU A 9 -21.53 2.16 -7.32
C LEU A 9 -21.02 1.43 -8.56
N LEU A 10 -20.10 2.03 -9.30
CA LEU A 10 -19.45 1.40 -10.46
C LEU A 10 -18.61 0.18 -10.03
N ALA A 11 -17.91 0.26 -8.90
CA ALA A 11 -17.17 -0.88 -8.34
C ALA A 11 -18.11 -2.03 -7.94
N ILE A 12 -19.23 -1.72 -7.25
CA ILE A 12 -20.25 -2.72 -6.89
C ILE A 12 -20.87 -3.34 -8.15
N PHE A 13 -21.18 -2.51 -9.15
CA PHE A 13 -21.74 -2.98 -10.41
C PHE A 13 -20.79 -3.95 -11.10
N ALA A 14 -19.49 -3.63 -11.16
CA ALA A 14 -18.49 -4.53 -11.74
C ALA A 14 -18.38 -5.86 -10.97
N PHE A 15 -18.43 -5.83 -9.63
CA PHE A 15 -18.48 -7.03 -8.81
C PHE A 15 -19.68 -7.91 -9.15
N VAL A 16 -20.88 -7.33 -9.19
CA VAL A 16 -22.11 -8.07 -9.51
C VAL A 16 -22.09 -8.58 -10.96
N ALA A 17 -21.55 -7.78 -11.89
CA ALA A 17 -21.45 -8.13 -13.29
C ALA A 17 -20.56 -9.35 -13.53
N VAL A 18 -19.38 -9.37 -12.91
CA VAL A 18 -18.43 -10.48 -13.03
C VAL A 18 -18.92 -11.70 -12.27
N GLY A 19 -19.54 -11.53 -11.09
CA GLY A 19 -20.01 -12.65 -10.27
C GLY A 19 -21.23 -13.38 -10.87
N TRP A 20 -22.24 -12.62 -11.31
CA TRP A 20 -23.56 -13.17 -11.66
C TRP A 20 -24.02 -12.90 -13.09
N LEU A 21 -23.65 -11.78 -13.73
CA LEU A 21 -24.14 -11.45 -15.08
C LEU A 21 -23.35 -12.16 -16.19
N MET A 22 -22.04 -12.37 -16.01
CA MET A 22 -21.23 -13.08 -16.99
C MET A 22 -21.32 -14.60 -16.83
N PRO A 23 -21.38 -15.37 -17.93
CA PRO A 23 -21.31 -16.83 -17.86
C PRO A 23 -19.95 -17.27 -17.32
N THR A 24 -19.95 -18.36 -16.56
CA THR A 24 -18.71 -18.92 -16.00
C THR A 24 -17.91 -19.57 -17.13
N PRO A 25 -16.65 -19.18 -17.38
CA PRO A 25 -15.82 -19.80 -18.41
C PRO A 25 -15.66 -21.30 -18.16
N GLU A 26 -15.62 -22.10 -19.23
CA GLU A 26 -15.42 -23.54 -19.12
C GLU A 26 -14.08 -23.86 -18.45
N GLY A 27 -14.11 -24.75 -17.45
CA GLY A 27 -12.94 -25.13 -16.66
C GLY A 27 -12.64 -24.23 -15.45
N LEU A 28 -13.38 -23.14 -15.23
CA LEU A 28 -13.17 -22.25 -14.08
C LEU A 28 -14.04 -22.65 -12.87
N PRO A 29 -13.45 -22.94 -11.70
CA PRO A 29 -14.22 -23.12 -10.47
C PRO A 29 -15.01 -21.87 -10.09
N GLN A 30 -16.19 -22.03 -9.50
CA GLN A 30 -17.03 -20.90 -9.06
C GLN A 30 -16.29 -19.98 -8.07
N ALA A 31 -15.47 -20.54 -7.18
CA ALA A 31 -14.61 -19.76 -6.29
C ALA A 31 -13.62 -18.85 -7.05
N GLY A 32 -13.08 -19.32 -8.18
CA GLY A 32 -12.21 -18.53 -9.06
C GLY A 32 -12.95 -17.37 -9.72
N LYS A 33 -14.21 -17.58 -10.13
CA LYS A 33 -15.06 -16.51 -10.66
C LYS A 33 -15.33 -15.43 -9.61
N MET A 34 -15.66 -15.84 -8.39
CA MET A 34 -15.88 -14.89 -7.29
C MET A 34 -14.60 -14.14 -6.92
N ALA A 35 -13.44 -14.80 -6.96
CA ALA A 35 -12.15 -14.13 -6.77
C ALA A 35 -11.89 -13.05 -7.83
N LEU A 36 -12.21 -13.33 -9.10
CA LEU A 36 -12.13 -12.34 -10.19
C LEU A 36 -13.11 -11.18 -9.99
N ALA A 37 -14.33 -11.46 -9.53
CA ALA A 37 -15.31 -10.43 -9.24
C ALA A 37 -14.83 -9.47 -8.14
N VAL A 38 -14.28 -10.02 -7.05
CA VAL A 38 -13.70 -9.21 -5.97
C VAL A 38 -12.44 -8.48 -6.44
N GLY A 39 -11.62 -9.09 -7.29
CA GLY A 39 -10.46 -8.45 -7.92
C GLY A 39 -10.84 -7.24 -8.78
N ALA A 40 -11.90 -7.35 -9.59
CA ALA A 40 -12.41 -6.23 -10.38
C ALA A 40 -12.89 -5.07 -9.50
N PHE A 41 -13.60 -5.37 -8.41
CA PHE A 41 -13.96 -4.38 -7.39
C PHE A 41 -12.72 -3.68 -6.80
N ALA A 42 -11.70 -4.46 -6.41
CA ALA A 42 -10.46 -3.93 -5.83
C ALA A 42 -9.75 -2.97 -6.78
N ILE A 43 -9.60 -3.34 -8.06
CA ILE A 43 -8.94 -2.51 -9.07
C ILE A 43 -9.66 -1.17 -9.24
N ILE A 44 -10.99 -1.18 -9.33
CA ILE A 44 -11.78 0.05 -9.49
C ILE A 44 -11.66 0.95 -8.26
N VAL A 45 -11.77 0.38 -7.06
CA VAL A 45 -11.65 1.14 -5.81
C VAL A 45 -10.28 1.78 -5.68
N TRP A 46 -9.21 1.05 -6.01
CA TRP A 46 -7.84 1.58 -5.94
C TRP A 46 -7.56 2.64 -7.01
N MET A 47 -8.01 2.43 -8.25
CA MET A 47 -7.85 3.41 -9.33
C MET A 47 -8.61 4.71 -9.06
N THR A 48 -9.78 4.61 -8.42
CA THR A 48 -10.62 5.78 -8.13
C THR A 48 -10.32 6.42 -6.78
N SER A 49 -9.63 5.72 -5.88
CA SER A 49 -9.36 6.13 -4.50
C SER A 49 -10.63 6.64 -3.81
N CYS A 50 -11.77 6.01 -4.08
CA CYS A 50 -13.08 6.44 -3.59
C CYS A 50 -13.28 6.12 -2.10
N ILE A 51 -12.55 5.12 -1.59
CA ILE A 51 -12.52 4.67 -0.19
C ILE A 51 -11.08 4.79 0.32
N GLU A 52 -10.92 5.03 1.62
CA GLU A 52 -9.62 4.98 2.28
C GLU A 52 -8.95 3.60 2.09
N GLY A 53 -7.64 3.60 1.83
CA GLY A 53 -6.88 2.37 1.54
C GLY A 53 -7.08 1.27 2.58
N ALA A 54 -7.00 1.61 3.87
CA ALA A 54 -7.18 0.65 4.96
C ALA A 54 -8.59 0.01 4.96
N LEU A 55 -9.63 0.83 4.83
CA LEU A 55 -11.01 0.36 4.79
C LEU A 55 -11.29 -0.49 3.54
N SER A 56 -10.75 -0.09 2.39
CA SER A 56 -10.90 -0.84 1.13
C SER A 56 -10.29 -2.24 1.21
N GLY A 57 -9.10 -2.37 1.81
CA GLY A 57 -8.43 -3.66 1.98
C GLY A 57 -9.20 -4.62 2.87
N LEU A 58 -9.80 -4.11 3.96
CA LEU A 58 -10.68 -4.92 4.81
C LEU A 58 -11.92 -5.38 4.04
N MET A 59 -12.60 -4.46 3.34
CA MET A 59 -13.79 -4.79 2.55
C MET A 59 -13.52 -5.89 1.51
N ILE A 60 -12.39 -5.81 0.80
CA ILE A 60 -11.97 -6.81 -0.20
C ILE A 60 -11.82 -8.20 0.43
N VAL A 61 -11.15 -8.29 1.58
CA VAL A 61 -10.94 -9.57 2.28
C VAL A 61 -12.24 -10.14 2.83
N PHE A 62 -13.12 -9.28 3.38
CA PHE A 62 -14.46 -9.69 3.78
C PHE A 62 -15.29 -10.20 2.60
N MET A 63 -15.25 -9.53 1.45
CA MET A 63 -15.93 -9.98 0.24
C MET A 63 -15.39 -11.31 -0.25
N MET A 64 -14.07 -11.55 -0.22
CA MET A 64 -13.48 -12.85 -0.57
C MET A 64 -13.99 -13.98 0.34
N ALA A 65 -14.11 -13.72 1.64
CA ALA A 65 -14.58 -14.71 2.61
C ALA A 65 -16.09 -15.00 2.47
N ILE A 66 -16.94 -13.97 2.35
CA ILE A 66 -18.40 -14.12 2.28
C ILE A 66 -18.84 -14.75 0.94
N THR A 67 -18.14 -14.46 -0.15
CA THR A 67 -18.46 -15.01 -1.47
C THR A 67 -17.97 -16.44 -1.69
N GLY A 68 -17.23 -17.02 -0.73
CA GLY A 68 -16.61 -18.33 -0.87
C GLY A 68 -15.47 -18.37 -1.88
N ALA A 69 -14.93 -17.20 -2.29
CA ALA A 69 -13.77 -17.12 -3.16
C ALA A 69 -12.50 -17.67 -2.47
N ALA A 70 -12.39 -17.48 -1.15
CA ALA A 70 -11.34 -18.05 -0.32
C ALA A 70 -11.90 -18.44 1.06
N THR A 71 -11.27 -19.41 1.73
CA THR A 71 -11.54 -19.68 3.15
C THR A 71 -11.10 -18.47 3.99
N ILE A 72 -11.70 -18.29 5.17
CA ILE A 72 -11.38 -17.16 6.07
C ILE A 72 -9.87 -17.10 6.34
N ASP A 73 -9.24 -18.24 6.65
CA ASP A 73 -7.80 -18.30 6.89
C ASP A 73 -6.98 -17.86 5.68
N LYS A 74 -7.38 -18.28 4.47
CA LYS A 74 -6.68 -17.87 3.24
C LYS A 74 -6.91 -16.40 2.91
N ALA A 75 -8.11 -15.90 3.13
CA ALA A 75 -8.45 -14.49 2.90
C ALA A 75 -7.63 -13.57 3.82
N PHE A 76 -7.43 -13.94 5.08
CA PHE A 76 -6.63 -13.17 6.05
C PHE A 76 -5.13 -13.50 6.03
N SER A 77 -4.70 -14.54 5.33
CA SER A 77 -3.28 -14.94 5.26
C SER A 77 -2.34 -13.83 4.78
N GLY A 78 -2.83 -12.93 3.93
CA GLY A 78 -2.09 -11.74 3.49
C GLY A 78 -1.77 -10.77 4.63
N TYR A 79 -2.65 -10.63 5.63
CA TYR A 79 -2.45 -9.79 6.80
C TYR A 79 -1.48 -10.40 7.83
N ALA A 80 -1.34 -11.73 7.84
CA ALA A 80 -0.42 -12.45 8.71
C ALA A 80 0.98 -12.65 8.09
N ASN A 81 1.25 -12.04 6.93
CA ASN A 81 2.50 -12.26 6.20
C ASN A 81 3.70 -11.57 6.88
N THR A 82 4.84 -12.27 6.95
CA THR A 82 6.12 -11.76 7.46
C THR A 82 6.54 -10.43 6.80
N SER A 83 6.24 -10.22 5.52
CA SER A 83 6.55 -8.97 4.82
C SER A 83 5.89 -7.74 5.45
N LEU A 84 4.69 -7.88 6.02
CA LEU A 84 4.04 -6.77 6.73
C LEU A 84 4.78 -6.42 8.02
N TRP A 85 5.27 -7.43 8.74
CA TRP A 85 6.09 -7.23 9.93
C TRP A 85 7.41 -6.53 9.62
N LEU A 86 8.03 -6.81 8.46
CA LEU A 86 9.22 -6.06 8.02
C LEU A 86 8.94 -4.57 7.84
N ILE A 87 7.78 -4.23 7.27
CA ILE A 87 7.34 -2.84 7.10
C ILE A 87 7.13 -2.17 8.47
N VAL A 88 6.45 -2.86 9.40
CA VAL A 88 6.22 -2.37 10.78
C VAL A 88 7.55 -2.10 11.50
N ILE A 89 8.49 -3.04 11.43
CA ILE A 89 9.82 -2.88 12.03
C ILE A 89 10.59 -1.73 11.37
N GLY A 90 10.48 -1.59 10.05
CA GLY A 90 11.08 -0.46 9.31
C GLY A 90 10.54 0.90 9.80
N PHE A 91 9.23 1.03 10.00
CA PHE A 91 8.64 2.23 10.58
C PHE A 91 9.06 2.47 12.03
N LEU A 92 9.16 1.42 12.84
CA LEU A 92 9.63 1.52 14.22
C LEU A 92 11.08 2.00 14.29
N MET A 93 11.97 1.41 13.47
CA MET A 93 13.36 1.85 13.35
C MET A 93 13.47 3.31 12.91
N ALA A 94 12.66 3.71 11.92
CA ALA A 94 12.59 5.08 11.46
C ALA A 94 12.22 6.06 12.60
N GLY A 95 11.22 5.72 13.41
CA GLY A 95 10.83 6.51 14.59
C GLY A 95 11.96 6.62 15.63
N VAL A 96 12.68 5.54 15.89
CA VAL A 96 13.83 5.52 16.82
C VAL A 96 14.99 6.38 16.29
N MET A 97 15.28 6.31 14.99
CA MET A 97 16.32 7.12 14.36
C MET A 97 16.00 8.62 14.42
N GLU A 98 14.72 8.98 14.28
CA GLU A 98 14.28 10.35 14.39
C GLU A 98 14.36 10.85 15.84
N HIS A 99 13.86 10.07 16.81
CA HIS A 99 13.92 10.42 18.22
C HIS A 99 15.37 10.53 18.75
N SER A 100 16.28 9.66 18.27
CA SER A 100 17.70 9.72 18.65
C SER A 100 18.49 10.82 17.93
N GLY A 101 17.91 11.47 16.92
CA GLY A 101 18.57 12.47 16.07
C GLY A 101 19.69 11.89 15.20
N LEU A 102 19.76 10.57 15.04
CA LEU A 102 20.78 9.90 14.22
C LEU A 102 20.63 10.31 12.74
N SER A 103 19.39 10.42 12.26
CA SER A 103 19.06 10.91 10.91
C SER A 103 19.71 12.27 10.64
N LYS A 104 19.57 13.21 11.59
CA LYS A 104 20.15 14.56 11.54
C LYS A 104 21.67 14.55 11.60
N ARG A 105 22.29 13.71 12.45
CA ARG A 105 23.75 13.58 12.56
C ARG A 105 24.37 13.10 11.24
N ILE A 106 23.77 12.08 10.61
CA ILE A 106 24.23 11.54 9.33
C ILE A 106 24.13 12.61 8.23
N ALA A 107 23.00 13.31 8.13
CA ALA A 107 22.81 14.37 7.14
C ALA A 107 23.83 15.51 7.32
N LEU A 108 24.02 15.98 8.55
CA LEU A 108 24.98 17.06 8.84
C LEU A 108 26.42 16.62 8.57
N TYR A 109 26.78 15.37 8.88
CA TYR A 109 28.11 14.84 8.61
C TYR A 109 28.42 14.82 7.10
N LEU A 110 27.47 14.35 6.28
CA LEU A 110 27.62 14.30 4.83
C LEU A 110 27.71 15.70 4.21
N VAL A 111 26.90 16.65 4.69
CA VAL A 111 26.95 18.05 4.25
C VAL A 111 28.26 18.73 4.67
N ALA A 112 28.74 18.47 5.90
CA ALA A 112 30.02 19.01 6.38
C ALA A 112 31.20 18.52 5.52
N LEU A 113 31.13 17.29 5.00
CA LEU A 113 32.14 16.73 4.09
C LEU A 113 32.26 17.50 2.76
N SER A 114 31.19 18.18 2.32
CA SER A 114 31.17 18.98 1.09
C SER A 114 32.00 20.27 1.16
N LYS A 115 32.44 20.69 2.36
CA LYS A 115 33.31 21.87 2.59
C LYS A 115 32.82 23.17 1.92
N GLY A 116 31.51 23.36 1.80
CA GLY A 116 30.92 24.60 1.25
C GLY A 116 30.94 24.74 -0.28
N VAL A 117 31.41 23.73 -1.03
CA VAL A 117 31.43 23.80 -2.50
C VAL A 117 30.04 23.46 -3.05
N SER A 118 29.41 24.41 -3.77
CA SER A 118 28.01 24.30 -4.24
C SER A 118 27.70 22.97 -4.95
N SER A 119 28.57 22.51 -5.86
CA SER A 119 28.39 21.23 -6.58
C SER A 119 28.44 20.00 -5.65
N ARG A 120 29.32 20.01 -4.64
CA ARG A 120 29.44 18.89 -3.68
C ARG A 120 28.33 18.85 -2.66
N ILE A 121 27.64 19.97 -2.41
CA ILE A 121 26.47 20.03 -1.52
C ILE A 121 25.28 19.31 -2.16
N TYR A 122 25.05 19.48 -3.46
CA TYR A 122 23.99 18.74 -4.15
C TYR A 122 24.22 17.22 -4.05
N TRP A 123 25.45 16.76 -4.27
CA TRP A 123 25.79 15.35 -4.15
C TRP A 123 25.70 14.82 -2.71
N SER A 124 26.06 15.60 -1.69
CA SER A 124 25.92 15.15 -0.30
C SER A 124 24.47 15.10 0.17
N ILE A 125 23.62 16.01 -0.30
CA ILE A 125 22.17 15.94 -0.06
C ILE A 125 21.59 14.70 -0.75
N ALA A 126 21.93 14.45 -2.01
CA ALA A 126 21.49 13.25 -2.73
C ALA A 126 21.96 11.97 -2.03
N ALA A 127 23.21 11.91 -1.59
CA ALA A 127 23.76 10.78 -0.82
C ALA A 127 23.04 10.60 0.54
N SER A 128 22.72 11.71 1.22
CA SER A 128 21.96 11.67 2.49
C SER A 128 20.56 11.11 2.28
N ILE A 129 19.88 11.52 1.20
CA ILE A 129 18.55 10.99 0.85
C ILE A 129 18.64 9.50 0.52
N ALA A 130 19.60 9.11 -0.33
CA ALA A 130 19.78 7.70 -0.72
C ALA A 130 20.05 6.79 0.49
N LEU A 131 20.96 7.21 1.39
CA LEU A 131 21.30 6.45 2.59
C LEU A 131 20.13 6.39 3.58
N LEU A 132 19.48 7.51 3.84
CA LEU A 132 18.38 7.54 4.82
C LEU A 132 17.12 6.85 4.31
N THR A 133 16.87 6.82 2.99
CA THR A 133 15.69 6.13 2.40
C THR A 133 15.71 4.63 2.67
N PHE A 134 16.88 4.01 2.83
CA PHE A 134 16.98 2.59 3.17
C PHE A 134 16.44 2.27 4.58
N PHE A 135 16.58 3.21 5.51
CA PHE A 135 16.21 3.01 6.93
C PHE A 135 14.93 3.73 7.32
N VAL A 136 14.64 4.88 6.71
CA VAL A 136 13.52 5.77 7.01
C VAL A 136 12.62 5.84 5.78
N PRO A 137 11.40 5.28 5.87
CA PRO A 137 10.41 5.43 4.82
C PRO A 137 10.10 6.91 4.59
N LEU A 138 10.09 7.33 3.32
CA LEU A 138 9.90 8.73 2.91
C LEU A 138 8.56 9.33 3.38
N SER A 139 7.56 8.50 3.69
CA SER A 139 6.24 8.93 4.16
C SER A 139 6.27 9.68 5.49
N LEU A 140 7.28 9.48 6.34
CA LEU A 140 7.42 10.22 7.61
C LEU A 140 7.97 11.64 7.42
N ARG A 141 8.62 11.94 6.29
CA ARG A 141 9.38 13.19 6.10
C ARG A 141 8.52 14.40 5.71
N ALA A 142 7.25 14.18 5.35
CA ALA A 142 6.37 15.21 4.79
C ALA A 142 5.48 15.92 5.85
N HIS A 143 5.54 15.51 7.12
CA HIS A 143 4.68 16.03 8.18
C HIS A 143 5.40 16.90 9.23
N PHE A 144 6.66 17.26 8.99
CA PHE A 144 7.45 18.15 9.86
C PHE A 144 8.29 19.14 9.04
#